data_AF-A0A1I3TBK4-F1
#
_entry.id   AF-A0A1I3TBK4-F1
#
_cell.length_a   1.000
_cell.length_b   1.000
_cell.length_c   1.000
_cell.angle_alpha   90.00
_cell.angle_beta   90.00
_cell.angle_gamma   90.00
#
_symmetry.space_group_name_H-M   'P 1'
#
loop_
_entity.id
_entity.type
_entity.pdbx_description
1 polymer ?
#
loop_
_entity_poly.entity_id
_entity_poly.type
_entity_poly.pdbx_seq_one_letter_code
_entity_poly.pdbx_strand_id
1 'polypeptide(L)'
;MKEILELRTIEVTRYVLPLREGGSLPALADGDDGFQYVLKFKGAGHGVKALIAELIGGEVARKLGLKVPELVFANLHEAFGRTEADEEIQDLLQFSQGLNLALHFLSGALTYDPVAKKVDSLLASKIVWLDAFLTNVDRTYKNTNMLIWRSELWLIDHGAALYFHHSFNNWEQSAVTPFAFIKEHVLLPEASELDKVNVEFKEILTHDFLRELVNLIPEEWLQWEGGTFSSNEIREVYYSFLTTRLHNSEVFVNEAKKARHAII
;
A
#
# COMPACT_ATOMS: atom_id res chain seq x y z
N MET A 1 -26.04 3.06 11.03
CA MET A 1 -25.60 3.41 9.67
C MET A 1 -24.32 2.64 9.40
N LYS A 2 -24.20 1.96 8.26
CA LYS A 2 -22.93 1.34 7.84
C LYS A 2 -21.99 2.51 7.51
N GLU A 3 -20.83 2.57 8.15
CA GLU A 3 -19.80 3.54 7.74
C GLU A 3 -19.34 3.14 6.34
N ILE A 4 -19.58 4.02 5.36
CA ILE A 4 -19.14 3.82 3.99
C ILE A 4 -17.65 4.10 3.97
N LEU A 5 -16.89 3.22 3.32
CA LEU A 5 -15.48 3.45 3.07
C LEU A 5 -15.32 4.59 2.06
N GLU A 6 -14.96 5.78 2.54
CA GLU A 6 -14.73 6.98 1.72
C GLU A 6 -13.38 7.61 2.08
N LEU A 7 -12.71 8.15 1.06
CA LEU A 7 -11.48 8.94 1.21
C LEU A 7 -11.82 10.40 0.90
N ARG A 8 -11.17 11.31 1.61
CA ARG A 8 -11.23 12.73 1.26
C ARG A 8 -10.51 12.97 -0.05
N THR A 9 -10.97 13.99 -0.77
CA THR A 9 -10.25 14.55 -1.92
C THR A 9 -9.76 15.93 -1.54
N ILE A 10 -8.49 16.22 -1.84
CA ILE A 10 -7.87 17.53 -1.65
C ILE A 10 -7.35 18.06 -2.98
N GLU A 11 -7.24 19.39 -3.08
CA GLU A 11 -6.55 20.04 -4.19
C GLU A 11 -5.09 20.31 -3.78
N VAL A 12 -4.14 19.88 -4.61
CA VAL A 12 -2.72 20.17 -4.35
C VAL A 12 -2.46 21.64 -4.69
N THR A 13 -2.14 22.44 -3.67
CA THR A 13 -1.91 23.88 -3.83
C THR A 13 -0.45 24.21 -4.08
N ARG A 14 0.48 23.40 -3.55
CA ARG A 14 1.91 23.63 -3.70
C ARG A 14 2.69 22.31 -3.70
N TYR A 15 3.58 22.17 -4.69
CA TYR A 15 4.64 21.17 -4.71
C TYR A 15 5.82 21.74 -3.90
N VAL A 16 6.17 21.11 -2.79
CA VAL A 16 7.15 21.65 -1.84
C VAL A 16 8.54 21.17 -2.17
N LEU A 17 8.77 19.85 -2.16
CA LEU A 17 10.06 19.25 -2.51
C LEU A 17 9.93 17.77 -2.87
N PRO A 18 10.81 17.25 -3.75
CA PRO A 18 10.91 15.82 -4.02
C PRO A 18 11.53 15.07 -2.83
N LEU A 19 10.91 13.97 -2.43
CA LEU A 19 11.47 12.97 -1.55
C LEU A 19 12.14 11.93 -2.46
N ARG A 20 13.47 12.04 -2.62
CA ARG A 20 14.25 11.21 -3.56
C ARG A 20 14.37 9.77 -3.07
N GLU A 21 13.27 9.03 -3.13
CA GLU A 21 13.15 7.62 -2.75
C GLU A 21 12.96 6.77 -4.01
N GLY A 22 14.04 6.13 -4.47
CA GLY A 22 13.99 5.18 -5.60
C GLY A 22 13.39 5.77 -6.88
N GLY A 23 12.71 4.93 -7.66
CA GLY A 23 12.14 5.29 -8.97
C GLY A 23 10.71 5.85 -8.95
N SER A 24 10.09 6.02 -7.76
CA SER A 24 8.72 6.54 -7.64
C SER A 24 8.63 8.04 -7.36
N LEU A 25 9.76 8.68 -7.00
CA LEU A 25 9.94 10.12 -6.76
C LEU A 25 8.73 10.79 -6.06
N PRO A 26 8.30 10.30 -4.87
CA PRO A 26 7.24 10.96 -4.11
C PRO A 26 7.64 12.39 -3.77
N ALA A 27 6.66 13.23 -3.43
CA ALA A 27 6.94 14.62 -3.06
C ALA A 27 6.14 15.07 -1.85
N LEU A 28 6.72 15.99 -1.08
CA LEU A 28 5.96 16.74 -0.10
C LEU A 28 5.14 17.81 -0.83
N ALA A 29 3.86 17.88 -0.52
CA ALA A 29 2.92 18.83 -1.11
C ALA A 29 1.95 19.40 -0.07
N ASP A 30 1.48 20.62 -0.28
CA ASP A 30 0.46 21.23 0.58
C ASP A 30 -0.93 21.07 -0.07
N GLY A 31 -1.91 20.67 0.75
CA GLY A 31 -3.32 20.62 0.38
C GLY A 31 -4.03 21.95 0.61
N ASP A 32 -5.18 22.13 -0.03
CA ASP A 32 -6.09 23.26 0.16
C ASP A 32 -6.73 23.32 1.56
N ASP A 33 -6.69 22.21 2.29
CA ASP A 33 -7.12 22.09 3.68
C ASP A 33 -6.07 22.56 4.70
N GLY A 34 -4.89 23.02 4.24
CA GLY A 34 -3.83 23.54 5.09
C GLY A 34 -2.91 22.49 5.72
N PHE A 35 -3.07 21.21 5.36
CA PHE A 35 -2.16 20.14 5.77
C PHE A 35 -1.12 19.82 4.70
N GLN A 36 -0.08 19.08 5.10
CA GLN A 36 0.97 18.58 4.21
C GLN A 36 0.81 17.10 3.96
N TYR A 37 1.17 16.66 2.76
CA TYR A 37 1.00 15.30 2.30
C TYR A 37 2.24 14.80 1.56
N VAL A 38 2.51 13.50 1.66
CA VAL A 38 3.41 12.78 0.76
C VAL A 38 2.58 12.35 -0.45
N LEU A 39 2.77 13.03 -1.56
CA LEU A 39 2.10 12.79 -2.83
C LEU A 39 2.76 11.63 -3.58
N LYS A 40 1.95 10.69 -4.04
CA LYS A 40 2.33 9.56 -4.90
C LYS A 40 1.71 9.78 -6.27
N PHE A 41 2.57 9.87 -7.28
CA PHE A 41 2.22 10.32 -8.63
C PHE A 41 1.73 9.17 -9.52
N LYS A 42 0.62 9.38 -10.24
CA LYS A 42 0.14 8.39 -11.23
C LYS A 42 1.04 8.28 -12.45
N GLY A 43 1.79 9.34 -12.77
CA GLY A 43 2.76 9.39 -13.86
C GLY A 43 4.13 8.82 -13.50
N ALA A 44 4.33 8.32 -12.29
CA ALA A 44 5.57 7.64 -11.90
C ALA A 44 5.77 6.34 -12.69
N GLY A 45 7.00 5.82 -12.75
CA GLY A 45 7.32 4.64 -13.57
C GLY A 45 6.51 3.37 -13.24
N HIS A 46 6.06 3.20 -11.99
CA HIS A 46 5.18 2.09 -11.59
C HIS A 46 3.68 2.35 -11.85
N GLY A 47 3.34 3.60 -12.19
CA GLY A 47 2.02 4.04 -12.63
C GLY A 47 0.90 3.86 -11.62
N VAL A 48 -0.33 3.89 -12.13
CA VAL A 48 -1.58 3.73 -11.36
C VAL A 48 -1.65 2.41 -10.58
N LYS A 49 -0.95 1.36 -11.00
CA LYS A 49 -0.93 0.08 -10.29
C LYS A 49 -0.31 0.20 -8.90
N ALA A 50 0.75 1.00 -8.75
CA ALA A 50 1.32 1.29 -7.44
C ALA A 50 0.35 2.12 -6.58
N LEU A 51 -0.40 3.07 -7.16
CA LEU A 51 -1.43 3.81 -6.43
C LEU A 51 -2.57 2.91 -5.95
N ILE A 52 -2.99 1.94 -6.78
CA ILE A 52 -3.99 0.93 -6.40
C ILE A 52 -3.46 0.06 -5.25
N ALA A 53 -2.20 -0.37 -5.31
CA ALA A 53 -1.57 -1.16 -4.25
C ALA A 53 -1.44 -0.37 -2.94
N GLU A 54 -1.07 0.91 -3.01
CA GLU A 54 -1.03 1.80 -1.85
C GLU A 54 -2.42 2.00 -1.22
N LEU A 55 -3.44 2.26 -2.05
CA LEU A 55 -4.82 2.42 -1.62
C LEU A 55 -5.35 1.15 -0.94
N ILE A 56 -5.24 0.00 -1.60
CA ILE A 56 -5.70 -1.28 -1.05
C ILE A 56 -4.92 -1.62 0.21
N GLY A 57 -3.59 -1.47 0.18
CA GLY A 57 -2.73 -1.83 1.28
C GLY A 57 -2.98 -0.99 2.54
N GLY A 58 -3.04 0.33 2.38
CA GLY A 58 -3.30 1.23 3.50
C GLY A 58 -4.70 1.06 4.09
N GLU A 59 -5.74 0.85 3.26
CA GLU A 59 -7.09 0.64 3.76
C GLU A 59 -7.31 -0.73 4.40
N VAL A 60 -6.68 -1.80 3.88
CA VAL A 60 -6.67 -3.11 4.56
C VAL A 60 -5.95 -2.99 5.90
N ALA A 61 -4.77 -2.36 5.95
CA ALA A 61 -4.03 -2.14 7.18
C ALA A 61 -4.87 -1.35 8.21
N ARG A 62 -5.52 -0.26 7.79
CA ARG A 62 -6.40 0.55 8.63
C ARG A 62 -7.59 -0.28 9.16
N LYS A 63 -8.22 -1.09 8.30
CA LYS A 63 -9.32 -1.99 8.69
C LYS A 63 -8.89 -3.03 9.73
N LEU A 64 -7.64 -3.50 9.65
CA LEU A 64 -7.03 -4.44 10.59
C LEU A 64 -6.54 -3.78 11.90
N GLY A 65 -6.74 -2.46 12.05
CA GLY A 65 -6.35 -1.70 13.23
C GLY A 65 -4.85 -1.35 13.27
N LEU A 66 -4.15 -1.48 12.15
CA LEU A 66 -2.76 -1.03 12.00
C LEU A 66 -2.75 0.46 11.68
N LYS A 67 -1.71 1.16 12.14
CA LYS A 67 -1.58 2.60 11.94
C LYS A 67 -0.98 2.87 10.57
N VAL A 68 -1.68 3.64 9.77
CA VAL A 68 -1.25 4.17 8.47
C VAL A 68 -1.60 5.65 8.48
N PRO A 69 -0.76 6.55 7.94
CA PRO A 69 -1.17 7.92 7.72
C PRO A 69 -2.47 7.97 6.91
N GLU A 70 -3.29 9.00 7.12
CA GLU A 70 -4.53 9.15 6.36
C GLU A 70 -4.23 9.19 4.87
N LEU A 71 -4.93 8.33 4.12
CA LEU A 71 -4.95 8.34 2.66
C LEU A 71 -5.98 9.36 2.18
N VAL A 72 -5.57 10.16 1.19
CA VAL A 72 -6.47 11.10 0.50
C VAL A 72 -6.26 10.98 -1.00
N PHE A 73 -7.32 11.20 -1.77
CA PHE A 73 -7.16 11.51 -3.17
C PHE A 73 -6.64 12.94 -3.32
N ALA A 74 -5.72 13.15 -4.25
CA ALA A 74 -5.05 14.44 -4.42
C ALA A 74 -5.10 14.87 -5.89
N ASN A 75 -5.81 15.95 -6.18
CA ASN A 75 -5.90 16.51 -7.52
C ASN A 75 -4.70 17.43 -7.80
N LEU A 76 -3.98 17.15 -8.89
CA LEU A 76 -2.86 17.95 -9.36
C LEU A 76 -3.30 18.79 -10.57
N HIS A 77 -3.24 20.11 -10.44
CA HIS A 77 -3.65 21.03 -11.51
C HIS A 77 -2.74 20.94 -12.74
N GLU A 78 -3.28 21.22 -13.94
CA GLU A 78 -2.54 21.26 -15.22
C GLU A 78 -1.38 22.28 -15.29
N ALA A 79 -1.24 23.13 -14.26
CA ALA A 79 -0.20 24.14 -14.17
C ALA A 79 1.10 23.58 -13.58
N PHE A 80 1.03 22.46 -12.86
CA PHE A 80 2.20 21.79 -12.30
C PHE A 80 3.11 21.25 -13.43
N GLY A 81 4.43 21.31 -13.21
CA GLY A 81 5.45 20.89 -14.17
C GLY A 81 5.83 21.93 -15.24
N ARG A 82 5.01 22.96 -15.51
CA ARG A 82 5.27 23.93 -16.60
C ARG A 82 6.55 24.76 -16.45
N THR A 83 7.02 24.95 -15.23
CA THR A 83 8.22 25.76 -14.91
C THR A 83 9.30 24.95 -14.19
N GLU A 84 9.12 23.64 -14.08
CA GLU A 84 10.12 22.75 -13.52
C GLU A 84 11.30 22.63 -14.51
N ALA A 85 12.52 22.79 -14.00
CA ALA A 85 13.74 22.81 -14.80
C ALA A 85 14.34 21.41 -14.98
N ASP A 86 14.05 20.51 -14.04
CA ASP A 86 14.41 19.10 -14.14
C ASP A 86 13.42 18.38 -15.06
N GLU A 87 13.88 17.92 -16.24
CA GLU A 87 13.03 17.28 -17.25
C GLU A 87 12.32 16.02 -16.72
N GLU A 88 12.97 15.24 -15.87
CA GLU A 88 12.38 14.01 -15.30
C GLU A 88 11.23 14.36 -14.35
N ILE A 89 11.41 15.38 -13.50
CA ILE A 89 10.35 15.86 -12.60
C ILE A 89 9.25 16.59 -13.38
N GLN A 90 9.60 17.33 -14.43
CA GLN A 90 8.64 18.00 -15.30
C GLN A 90 7.71 16.98 -15.96
N ASP A 91 8.26 15.94 -16.58
CA ASP A 91 7.49 14.87 -17.22
C ASP A 91 6.62 14.15 -16.18
N LEU A 92 7.18 13.79 -15.03
CA LEU A 92 6.44 13.18 -13.92
C LEU A 92 5.20 14.01 -13.54
N LEU A 93 5.35 15.31 -13.35
CA LEU A 93 4.27 16.21 -12.97
C LEU A 93 3.24 16.37 -14.10
N GLN A 94 3.67 16.47 -15.35
CA GLN A 94 2.77 16.58 -16.50
C GLN A 94 1.95 15.31 -16.70
N PHE A 95 2.55 14.12 -16.58
CA PHE A 95 1.83 12.85 -16.65
C PHE A 95 0.95 12.58 -15.42
N SER A 96 1.11 13.37 -14.36
CA SER A 96 0.35 13.23 -13.11
C SER A 96 -0.77 14.25 -12.95
N GLN A 97 -1.12 15.04 -13.97
CA GLN A 97 -2.26 15.95 -13.90
C GLN A 97 -3.57 15.20 -13.62
N GLY A 98 -4.42 15.73 -12.73
CA GLY A 98 -5.65 15.07 -12.26
C GLY A 98 -5.45 14.25 -10.98
N LEU A 99 -6.17 13.13 -10.85
CA LEU A 99 -6.28 12.40 -9.59
C LEU A 99 -5.05 11.53 -9.29
N ASN A 100 -4.43 11.79 -8.15
CA ASN A 100 -3.33 11.04 -7.56
C ASN A 100 -3.72 10.53 -6.16
N LEU A 101 -2.78 9.91 -5.46
CA LEU A 101 -2.95 9.50 -4.07
C LEU A 101 -1.94 10.23 -3.19
N ALA A 102 -2.33 10.58 -1.97
CA ALA A 102 -1.40 11.16 -1.01
C ALA A 102 -1.63 10.61 0.39
N LEU A 103 -0.56 10.63 1.19
CA LEU A 103 -0.58 10.21 2.60
C LEU A 103 -0.31 11.42 3.47
N HIS A 104 -1.05 11.60 4.57
CA HIS A 104 -0.79 12.69 5.50
C HIS A 104 0.68 12.68 5.98
N PHE A 105 1.34 13.83 5.91
CA PHE A 105 2.74 13.92 6.31
C PHE A 105 2.87 13.95 7.84
N LEU A 106 3.44 12.89 8.40
CA LEU A 106 3.65 12.77 9.85
C LEU A 106 4.88 13.58 10.29
N SER A 107 4.66 14.89 10.53
CA SER A 107 5.74 15.78 10.98
C SER A 107 6.42 15.28 12.26
N GLY A 108 7.75 15.22 12.24
CA GLY A 108 8.58 14.71 13.33
C GLY A 108 8.64 13.19 13.45
N ALA A 109 8.10 12.44 12.48
CA ALA A 109 8.28 11.01 12.42
C ALA A 109 9.74 10.64 12.09
N LEU A 110 10.19 9.50 12.62
CA LEU A 110 11.52 8.94 12.36
C LEU A 110 11.36 7.61 11.63
N THR A 111 12.30 7.25 10.76
CA THR A 111 12.33 5.90 10.18
C THR A 111 12.45 4.84 11.28
N TYR A 112 11.68 3.77 11.17
CA TYR A 112 11.80 2.62 12.06
C TYR A 112 13.12 1.90 11.83
N ASP A 113 13.88 1.73 12.92
CA ASP A 113 15.09 0.93 12.97
C ASP A 113 14.87 -0.32 13.86
N PRO A 114 14.92 -1.54 13.29
CA PRO A 114 14.69 -2.80 14.02
C PRO A 114 15.79 -3.14 15.04
N VAL A 115 16.95 -2.46 14.97
CA VAL A 115 18.03 -2.57 15.96
C VAL A 115 17.73 -1.67 17.16
N ALA A 116 17.23 -0.45 16.91
CA ALA A 116 16.97 0.53 17.95
C ALA A 116 15.64 0.31 18.69
N LYS A 117 14.62 -0.25 18.03
CA LYS A 117 13.30 -0.47 18.62
C LYS A 117 12.76 -1.85 18.26
N LYS A 118 12.41 -2.62 19.29
CA LYS A 118 11.69 -3.89 19.13
C LYS A 118 10.19 -3.66 19.14
N VAL A 119 9.51 -4.46 18.31
CA VAL A 119 8.06 -4.54 18.21
C VAL A 119 7.59 -5.79 18.93
N ASP A 120 6.45 -5.74 19.60
CA ASP A 120 5.88 -6.91 20.26
C ASP A 120 5.44 -7.96 19.24
N SER A 121 5.40 -9.22 19.68
CA SER A 121 5.12 -10.35 18.80
C SER A 121 3.76 -10.29 18.12
N LEU A 122 2.75 -9.74 18.77
CA LEU A 122 1.42 -9.61 18.19
C LEU A 122 1.43 -8.58 17.06
N LEU A 123 1.97 -7.39 17.29
CA LEU A 123 2.07 -6.35 16.24
C LEU A 123 2.94 -6.82 15.07
N ALA A 124 4.07 -7.48 15.35
CA ALA A 124 4.92 -8.07 14.32
C ALA A 124 4.16 -9.12 13.49
N SER A 125 3.41 -10.02 14.13
CA SER A 125 2.59 -11.01 13.43
C SER A 125 1.48 -10.39 12.60
N LYS A 126 0.84 -9.31 13.06
CA LYS A 126 -0.17 -8.59 12.29
C LYS A 126 0.39 -8.00 11.00
N ILE A 127 1.57 -7.39 11.07
CA ILE A 127 2.22 -6.76 9.91
C ILE A 127 2.75 -7.83 8.94
N VAL A 128 3.41 -8.88 9.45
CA VAL A 128 3.89 -10.00 8.61
C VAL A 128 2.71 -10.68 7.90
N TRP A 129 1.58 -10.88 8.59
CA TRP A 129 0.38 -11.44 7.98
C TRP A 129 -0.17 -10.52 6.89
N LEU A 130 -0.27 -9.20 7.15
CA LEU A 130 -0.73 -8.21 6.17
C LEU A 130 0.10 -8.26 4.89
N ASP A 131 1.42 -8.22 5.03
CA ASP A 131 2.32 -8.21 3.88
C ASP A 131 2.30 -9.54 3.13
N ALA A 132 2.14 -10.67 3.82
CA ALA A 132 1.94 -11.96 3.17
C ALA A 132 0.60 -12.07 2.42
N PHE A 133 -0.46 -11.52 3.00
CA PHE A 133 -1.78 -11.42 2.37
C PHE A 133 -1.72 -10.54 1.13
N LEU A 134 -1.08 -9.37 1.20
CA LEU A 134 -0.98 -8.44 0.08
C LEU A 134 0.18 -8.74 -0.88
N THR A 135 0.99 -9.76 -0.64
CA THR A 135 2.22 -10.05 -1.41
C THR A 135 3.19 -8.85 -1.48
N ASN A 136 3.36 -8.14 -0.36
CA ASN A 136 4.24 -6.99 -0.27
C ASN A 136 5.72 -7.42 -0.13
N VAL A 137 6.50 -7.14 -1.16
CA VAL A 137 7.91 -7.54 -1.26
C VAL A 137 8.88 -6.53 -0.65
N ASP A 138 8.43 -5.32 -0.32
CA ASP A 138 9.31 -4.19 0.01
C ASP A 138 9.28 -3.80 1.49
N ARG A 139 8.94 -4.71 2.41
CA ARG A 139 9.07 -4.49 3.86
C ARG A 139 10.26 -5.27 4.44
N THR A 140 11.46 -4.86 4.06
CA THR A 140 12.72 -5.59 4.33
C THR A 140 13.62 -4.86 5.31
N TYR A 141 14.74 -5.47 5.70
CA TYR A 141 15.76 -4.79 6.52
C TYR A 141 16.42 -3.59 5.81
N LYS A 142 16.41 -3.57 4.47
CA LYS A 142 17.00 -2.47 3.68
C LYS A 142 16.04 -1.30 3.53
N ASN A 143 14.76 -1.61 3.38
CA ASN A 143 13.68 -0.65 3.31
C ASN A 143 12.54 -1.10 4.23
N THR A 144 12.47 -0.52 5.44
CA THR A 144 11.48 -0.95 6.43
C THR A 144 10.09 -0.44 6.12
N ASN A 145 9.98 0.65 5.34
CA ASN A 145 8.73 1.32 4.99
C ASN A 145 7.82 1.54 6.22
N MET A 146 8.43 1.84 7.37
CA MET A 146 7.74 2.09 8.64
C MET A 146 8.34 3.29 9.33
N LEU A 147 7.49 4.01 10.05
CA LEU A 147 7.84 5.20 10.81
C LEU A 147 7.54 4.99 12.30
N ILE A 148 8.32 5.64 13.15
CA ILE A 148 7.98 5.90 14.54
C ILE A 148 7.46 7.34 14.64
N TRP A 149 6.19 7.47 15.00
CA TRP A 149 5.55 8.76 15.22
C TRP A 149 4.78 8.73 16.53
N ARG A 150 5.05 9.72 17.41
CA ARG A 150 4.51 9.80 18.77
C ARG A 150 4.65 8.48 19.55
N SER A 151 5.83 7.87 19.45
CA SER A 151 6.21 6.59 20.08
C SER A 151 5.49 5.34 19.55
N GLU A 152 4.69 5.45 18.50
CA GLU A 152 3.96 4.34 17.90
C GLU A 152 4.52 4.00 16.52
N LEU A 153 4.35 2.76 16.08
CA LEU A 153 4.76 2.28 14.77
C LEU A 153 3.67 2.57 13.74
N TRP A 154 4.03 3.16 12.61
CA TRP A 154 3.16 3.50 11.50
C TRP A 154 3.68 2.87 10.22
N LEU A 155 2.80 2.25 9.43
CA LEU A 155 3.13 1.68 8.14
C LEU A 155 3.01 2.75 7.07
N ILE A 156 3.96 2.74 6.14
CA ILE A 156 3.91 3.53 4.90
C ILE A 156 4.26 2.61 3.73
N ASP A 157 4.07 3.13 2.53
CA ASP A 157 4.53 2.56 1.25
C ASP A 157 4.12 1.09 1.02
N HIS A 158 2.87 0.89 0.62
CA HIS A 158 2.37 -0.39 0.12
C HIS A 158 2.37 -0.44 -1.42
N GLY A 159 2.97 0.55 -2.10
CA GLY A 159 2.98 0.64 -3.56
C GLY A 159 3.65 -0.53 -4.28
N ALA A 160 4.50 -1.30 -3.59
CA ALA A 160 5.13 -2.53 -4.09
C ALA A 160 4.37 -3.82 -3.74
N ALA A 161 3.17 -3.71 -3.18
CA ALA A 161 2.29 -4.84 -2.90
C ALA A 161 1.48 -5.26 -4.15
N LEU A 162 0.71 -6.34 -4.00
CA LEU A 162 -0.18 -6.90 -5.03
C LEU A 162 0.55 -7.24 -6.34
N TYR A 163 1.75 -7.80 -6.23
CA TYR A 163 2.65 -8.10 -7.35
C TYR A 163 1.98 -8.82 -8.53
N PHE A 164 0.92 -9.60 -8.28
CA PHE A 164 0.11 -10.26 -9.31
C PHE A 164 -0.41 -9.29 -10.38
N HIS A 165 -0.58 -7.99 -10.08
CA HIS A 165 -1.11 -7.03 -11.05
C HIS A 165 -0.15 -6.72 -12.22
N HIS A 166 1.11 -7.15 -12.12
CA HIS A 166 2.08 -7.14 -13.22
C HIS A 166 1.96 -8.39 -14.10
N SER A 167 1.29 -9.43 -13.62
CA SER A 167 0.99 -10.69 -14.31
C SER A 167 -0.51 -10.99 -14.28
N PHE A 168 -1.32 -10.00 -14.72
CA PHE A 168 -2.77 -9.94 -14.46
C PHE A 168 -3.57 -11.15 -14.95
N ASN A 169 -3.11 -11.83 -16.01
CA ASN A 169 -3.77 -13.03 -16.56
C ASN A 169 -3.59 -14.30 -15.71
N ASN A 170 -2.72 -14.29 -14.71
CA ASN A 170 -2.41 -15.45 -13.86
C ASN A 170 -2.77 -15.20 -12.39
N TRP A 171 -3.76 -14.34 -12.15
CA TRP A 171 -4.13 -13.91 -10.81
C TRP A 171 -4.71 -15.07 -9.98
N GLU A 172 -5.44 -16.01 -10.58
CA GLU A 172 -6.03 -17.17 -9.91
C GLU A 172 -4.96 -18.06 -9.29
N GLN A 173 -3.93 -18.38 -10.08
CA GLN A 173 -2.79 -19.15 -9.59
C GLN A 173 -2.05 -18.37 -8.51
N SER A 174 -1.80 -17.08 -8.75
CA SER A 174 -1.10 -16.20 -7.82
C SER A 174 -1.81 -16.12 -6.45
N ALA A 175 -3.15 -16.09 -6.44
CA ALA A 175 -3.96 -15.96 -5.22
C ALA A 175 -3.75 -17.12 -4.24
N VAL A 176 -3.47 -18.33 -4.73
CA VAL A 176 -3.28 -19.55 -3.91
C VAL A 176 -1.81 -19.93 -3.70
N THR A 177 -0.86 -19.07 -4.09
CA THR A 177 0.57 -19.34 -3.88
C THR A 177 1.06 -18.97 -2.47
N PRO A 178 2.06 -19.71 -1.94
CA PRO A 178 2.81 -19.25 -0.78
C PRO A 178 3.57 -17.96 -1.14
N PHE A 179 3.77 -17.10 -0.14
CA PHE A 179 4.53 -15.87 -0.33
C PHE A 179 5.99 -16.06 0.09
N ALA A 180 6.82 -16.62 -0.80
CA ALA A 180 8.20 -17.00 -0.49
C ALA A 180 9.12 -15.82 -0.11
N PHE A 181 8.82 -14.60 -0.58
CA PHE A 181 9.58 -13.40 -0.24
C PHE A 181 9.42 -12.97 1.22
N ILE A 182 8.45 -13.53 1.95
CA ILE A 182 8.23 -13.20 3.37
C ILE A 182 9.47 -13.45 4.24
N LYS A 183 10.36 -14.36 3.81
CA LYS A 183 11.63 -14.66 4.50
C LYS A 183 12.54 -13.44 4.66
N GLU A 184 12.40 -12.42 3.81
CA GLU A 184 13.19 -11.18 3.84
C GLU A 184 12.55 -10.10 4.73
N HIS A 185 11.38 -10.38 5.30
CA HIS A 185 10.59 -9.40 6.03
C HIS A 185 11.24 -9.01 7.37
N VAL A 186 11.35 -7.70 7.61
CA VAL A 186 12.12 -7.15 8.76
C VAL A 186 11.60 -7.60 10.13
N LEU A 187 10.28 -7.75 10.30
CA LEU A 187 9.66 -8.18 11.56
C LEU A 187 9.42 -9.71 11.66
N LEU A 188 9.91 -10.50 10.69
CA LEU A 188 9.67 -11.95 10.70
C LEU A 188 10.18 -12.65 11.98
N PRO A 189 11.36 -12.32 12.54
CA PRO A 189 11.84 -12.97 13.77
C PRO A 189 10.87 -12.83 14.95
N GLU A 190 10.26 -11.65 15.10
CA GLU A 190 9.36 -11.31 16.20
C GLU A 190 7.94 -11.89 16.04
N ALA A 191 7.54 -12.27 14.82
CA ALA A 191 6.18 -12.66 14.46
C ALA A 191 5.77 -14.09 14.90
N SER A 192 5.68 -14.36 16.20
CA SER A 192 5.34 -15.69 16.73
C SER A 192 3.83 -16.00 16.87
N GLU A 193 2.94 -15.04 16.68
CA GLU A 193 1.49 -15.17 16.88
C GLU A 193 0.68 -15.29 15.56
N LEU A 194 1.31 -15.79 14.48
CA LEU A 194 0.70 -15.83 13.14
C LEU A 194 -0.62 -16.62 13.06
N ASP A 195 -0.74 -17.75 13.76
CA ASP A 195 -1.98 -18.56 13.73
C ASP A 195 -3.16 -17.81 14.36
N LYS A 196 -2.90 -17.12 15.48
CA LYS A 196 -3.90 -16.30 16.18
C LYS A 196 -4.35 -15.12 15.31
N VAL A 197 -3.38 -14.40 14.74
CA VAL A 197 -3.65 -13.30 13.80
C VAL A 197 -4.45 -13.78 12.59
N ASN A 198 -4.15 -14.97 12.06
CA ASN A 198 -4.88 -15.52 10.93
C ASN A 198 -6.37 -15.70 11.21
N VAL A 199 -6.71 -16.24 12.39
CA VAL A 199 -8.11 -16.39 12.82
C VAL A 199 -8.77 -15.03 12.96
N GLU A 200 -8.15 -14.10 13.70
CA GLU A 200 -8.69 -12.75 13.95
C GLU A 200 -8.93 -11.97 12.64
N PHE A 201 -7.96 -11.97 11.71
CA PHE A 201 -8.03 -11.14 10.51
C PHE A 201 -9.02 -11.67 9.47
N LYS A 202 -9.28 -12.98 9.44
CA LYS A 202 -10.34 -13.57 8.60
C LYS A 202 -11.74 -13.14 9.04
N GLU A 203 -11.94 -12.85 10.32
CA GLU A 203 -13.22 -12.34 10.83
C GLU A 203 -13.42 -10.85 10.52
N ILE A 204 -12.32 -10.08 10.50
CA ILE A 204 -12.35 -8.63 10.24
C ILE A 204 -12.53 -8.31 8.74
N LEU A 205 -11.84 -9.05 7.86
CA LEU A 205 -11.86 -8.83 6.41
C LEU A 205 -13.04 -9.55 5.76
N THR A 206 -14.20 -8.93 5.81
CA THR A 206 -15.43 -9.51 5.24
C THR A 206 -15.53 -9.30 3.73
N HIS A 207 -16.35 -10.12 3.05
CA HIS A 207 -16.68 -9.93 1.64
C HIS A 207 -17.22 -8.53 1.34
N ASP A 208 -18.08 -8.00 2.21
CA ASP A 208 -18.61 -6.64 2.10
C ASP A 208 -17.51 -5.59 2.10
N PHE A 209 -16.56 -5.68 3.04
CA PHE A 209 -15.44 -4.75 3.11
C PHE A 209 -14.55 -4.84 1.87
N LEU A 210 -14.18 -6.06 1.44
CA LEU A 210 -13.35 -6.24 0.24
C LEU A 210 -14.04 -5.70 -1.01
N ARG A 211 -15.37 -5.85 -1.11
CA ARG A 211 -16.16 -5.31 -2.21
C ARG A 211 -16.17 -3.78 -2.20
N GLU A 212 -16.43 -3.18 -1.04
CA GLU A 212 -16.37 -1.72 -0.85
C GLU A 212 -14.98 -1.16 -1.18
N LEU A 213 -13.93 -1.86 -0.73
CA LEU A 213 -12.54 -1.49 -0.98
C LEU A 213 -12.19 -1.45 -2.46
N VAL A 214 -12.52 -2.50 -3.23
CA VAL A 214 -12.20 -2.48 -4.66
C VAL A 214 -13.05 -1.48 -5.43
N ASN A 215 -14.24 -1.13 -4.92
CA ASN A 215 -15.10 -0.11 -5.52
C ASN A 215 -14.60 1.32 -5.28
N LEU A 216 -13.78 1.52 -4.24
CA LEU A 216 -13.14 2.80 -3.95
C LEU A 216 -12.08 3.20 -4.99
N ILE A 217 -11.50 2.24 -5.71
CA ILE A 217 -10.48 2.52 -6.73
C ILE A 217 -11.06 3.49 -7.79
N PRO A 218 -10.42 4.60 -8.15
CA PRO A 218 -10.94 5.49 -9.20
C PRO A 218 -11.03 4.79 -10.56
N GLU A 219 -12.10 5.05 -11.33
CA GLU A 219 -12.26 4.46 -12.66
C GLU A 219 -11.12 4.86 -13.62
N GLU A 220 -10.63 6.10 -13.52
CA GLU A 220 -9.50 6.58 -14.33
C GLU A 220 -8.20 5.80 -14.08
N TRP A 221 -8.04 5.13 -12.94
CA TRP A 221 -6.87 4.28 -12.66
C TRP A 221 -6.98 2.87 -13.24
N LEU A 222 -8.15 2.51 -13.78
CA LEU A 222 -8.44 1.19 -14.32
C LEU A 222 -8.41 1.17 -15.85
N GLN A 223 -8.09 2.30 -16.49
CA GLN A 223 -7.95 2.42 -17.94
C GLN A 223 -6.51 2.08 -18.36
N TRP A 224 -6.13 0.81 -18.27
CA TRP A 224 -4.76 0.38 -18.59
C TRP A 224 -4.53 0.29 -20.10
N GLU A 225 -3.48 0.96 -20.59
CA GLU A 225 -3.11 0.95 -22.00
C GLU A 225 -2.88 -0.47 -22.52
N GLY A 226 -3.47 -0.79 -23.68
CA GLY A 226 -3.36 -2.10 -24.31
C GLY A 226 -4.08 -3.24 -23.58
N GLY A 227 -4.82 -2.96 -22.50
CA GLY A 227 -5.64 -3.93 -21.78
C GLY A 227 -6.94 -4.26 -22.50
N THR A 228 -7.40 -5.51 -22.37
CA THR A 228 -8.71 -5.97 -22.88
C THR A 228 -9.81 -5.93 -21.83
N PHE A 229 -9.46 -5.66 -20.57
CA PHE A 229 -10.39 -5.67 -19.45
C PHE A 229 -11.04 -4.30 -19.27
N SER A 230 -12.34 -4.29 -19.04
CA SER A 230 -13.09 -3.14 -18.53
C SER A 230 -12.74 -2.83 -17.07
N SER A 231 -13.03 -1.60 -16.64
CA SER A 231 -12.83 -1.19 -15.25
C SER A 231 -13.51 -2.12 -14.24
N ASN A 232 -14.71 -2.61 -14.55
CA ASN A 232 -15.44 -3.54 -13.69
C ASN A 232 -14.77 -4.90 -13.62
N GLU A 233 -14.27 -5.44 -14.74
CA GLU A 233 -13.53 -6.70 -14.74
C GLU A 233 -12.24 -6.60 -13.92
N ILE A 234 -11.54 -5.46 -13.99
CA ILE A 234 -10.34 -5.24 -13.17
C ILE A 234 -10.68 -5.23 -11.67
N ARG A 235 -11.77 -4.56 -11.27
CA ARG A 235 -12.25 -4.59 -9.88
C ARG A 235 -12.62 -6.00 -9.44
N GLU A 236 -13.30 -6.77 -10.30
CA GLU A 236 -13.65 -8.15 -10.00
C GLU A 236 -12.41 -9.03 -9.81
N VAL A 237 -11.34 -8.80 -10.59
CA VAL A 237 -10.07 -9.51 -10.41
C VAL A 237 -9.43 -9.17 -9.07
N TYR A 238 -9.34 -7.89 -8.68
CA TYR A 238 -8.81 -7.52 -7.36
C TYR A 238 -9.65 -8.13 -6.22
N TYR A 239 -10.98 -8.07 -6.33
CA TYR A 239 -11.88 -8.64 -5.33
C TYR A 239 -11.69 -10.16 -5.21
N SER A 240 -11.67 -10.85 -6.35
CA SER A 240 -11.54 -12.29 -6.42
C SER A 240 -10.17 -12.76 -5.94
N PHE A 241 -9.09 -12.03 -6.29
CA PHE A 241 -7.75 -12.27 -5.76
C PHE A 241 -7.72 -12.16 -4.23
N LEU A 242 -8.16 -11.03 -3.66
CA LEU A 242 -8.14 -10.79 -2.22
C LEU A 242 -9.01 -11.82 -1.47
N THR A 243 -10.20 -12.10 -1.98
CA THR A 243 -11.12 -13.08 -1.38
C THR A 243 -10.54 -14.49 -1.40
N THR A 244 -10.01 -14.92 -2.56
CA THR A 244 -9.41 -16.25 -2.74
C THR A 244 -8.20 -16.41 -1.83
N ARG A 245 -7.36 -15.37 -1.75
CA ARG A 245 -6.15 -15.37 -0.92
C ARG A 245 -6.48 -15.38 0.57
N LEU A 246 -7.52 -14.66 1.00
CA LEU A 246 -8.01 -14.69 2.38
C LEU A 246 -8.57 -16.07 2.76
N HIS A 247 -9.34 -16.69 1.85
CA HIS A 247 -9.89 -18.03 2.05
C HIS A 247 -8.77 -19.07 2.22
N ASN A 248 -7.71 -18.95 1.43
CA ASN A 248 -6.54 -19.84 1.43
C ASN A 248 -5.37 -19.32 2.30
N SER A 249 -5.66 -18.48 3.29
CA SER A 249 -4.63 -17.79 4.10
C SER A 249 -3.64 -18.70 4.80
N GLU A 250 -4.07 -19.92 5.16
CA GLU A 250 -3.20 -20.97 5.69
C GLU A 250 -1.96 -21.23 4.81
N VAL A 251 -2.06 -21.05 3.50
CA VAL A 251 -0.95 -21.28 2.57
C VAL A 251 0.21 -20.31 2.85
N PHE A 252 -0.07 -19.01 2.93
CA PHE A 252 0.99 -18.02 3.17
C PHE A 252 1.37 -17.93 4.66
N VAL A 253 0.45 -18.24 5.58
CA VAL A 253 0.75 -18.32 7.02
C VAL A 253 1.74 -19.44 7.31
N ASN A 254 1.54 -20.62 6.73
CA ASN A 254 2.46 -21.74 6.90
C ASN A 254 3.83 -21.46 6.29
N GLU A 255 3.90 -20.78 5.15
CA GLU A 255 5.18 -20.34 4.58
C GLU A 255 5.90 -19.34 5.50
N ALA A 256 5.19 -18.35 6.06
CA ALA A 256 5.78 -17.40 7.01
C ALA A 256 6.30 -18.11 8.28
N LYS A 257 5.54 -19.05 8.83
CA LYS A 257 5.97 -19.87 9.99
C LYS A 257 7.21 -20.70 9.67
N LYS A 258 7.24 -21.34 8.51
CA LYS A 258 8.39 -22.12 8.03
C LYS A 258 9.62 -21.24 7.86
N ALA A 259 9.48 -20.09 7.21
CA ALA A 259 10.57 -19.13 7.02
C ALA A 259 11.10 -18.61 8.36
N ARG A 260 10.20 -18.30 9.30
CA ARG A 260 10.58 -17.87 10.66
C ARG A 260 11.35 -18.96 11.41
N HIS A 261 10.89 -20.22 11.37
CA HIS A 261 11.60 -21.33 12.02
C HIS A 261 13.01 -21.57 11.47
N ALA A 262 13.29 -21.15 10.24
CA ALA A 262 14.63 -21.30 9.65
C ALA A 262 15.65 -20.27 10.16
N ILE A 263 15.22 -19.22 10.86
CA ILE A 263 16.07 -18.09 11.29
C ILE A 263 16.10 -17.86 12.81
N ILE A 264 15.37 -18.65 13.59
CA ILE A 264 15.33 -18.57 15.07
C ILE A 264 16.02 -19.75 15.74
#